data_AF-A0A2N1PZF4-F1
#
_entry.id   AF-A0A2N1PZF4-F1
#
_cell.length_a   1.000
_cell.length_b   1.000
_cell.length_c   1.000
_cell.angle_alpha   90.00
_cell.angle_beta   90.00
_cell.angle_gamma   90.00
#
_symmetry.space_group_name_H-M   'P 1'
#
loop_
_entity.id
_entity.type
_entity.pdbx_description
1 polymer ?
#
loop_
_entity_poly.entity_id
_entity_poly.type
_entity_poly.pdbx_seq_one_letter_code
_entity_poly.pdbx_strand_id
1 'polypeptide(L)'
;MKKIIGFVFTVLLSFGLIACGDNSMTATAQITGLEPDTTTVTFNIELTDPDDLLTSTITVRVFRQDGSLFTESVVSDLTPAALEGLNVTNLTQGTTYTIEVFAPGERKLFSIGKTTFTTLSTATIEITTTEQFLNMSANRSGNYLLMNDLDFTGVTFNSPFTSAFSGTFDGQGYTISNVTFEKVSTYTGVFGYVSSGKISNLNFDNINIGTVEAPLPMATSSRVGIVAGYVSSATAKIENITVTNSQIAFSTASTVQAYVGGFVGELRATLIDSMIDSTVIDMKSTSYGRIRIGGAIGFLTEDGILKQVGSDVDIHFEMNGTNIKDRDIQINIGGLIGNHNATSNTNAVQNVFAKGDIEATLNFGTVTGTTKGNYSISIGGLAGLANANITEAFYQGSIEVTHSANDHEENVNKYFNLGGLIGSYVSNRALNKVVRLGDDQTLAFNIGTDYHTLRVSQTLGQNASSATHNLGIYGDTNLSLNNVSIVGDDTSPVINDLDGYFTNEFILNQFA
;
A
#
# COMPACT_ATOMS: atom_id res chain seq x y z
N MET A 1 1.59 -84.71 -88.26
CA MET A 1 2.89 -84.04 -88.43
C MET A 1 2.86 -82.72 -87.67
N LYS A 2 3.86 -82.46 -86.80
CA LYS A 2 4.53 -81.15 -86.51
C LYS A 2 3.64 -79.89 -86.51
N LYS A 3 3.55 -78.98 -85.51
CA LYS A 3 4.51 -78.35 -84.56
C LYS A 3 3.72 -77.19 -83.85
N ILE A 4 3.75 -76.96 -82.51
CA ILE A 4 4.63 -76.07 -81.69
C ILE A 4 4.00 -74.71 -81.22
N ILE A 5 4.03 -74.49 -79.88
CA ILE A 5 4.17 -73.25 -79.03
C ILE A 5 3.05 -72.18 -79.05
N GLY A 6 2.59 -71.53 -77.94
CA GLY A 6 2.96 -71.57 -76.51
C GLY A 6 2.20 -70.51 -75.65
N PHE A 7 2.26 -70.69 -74.31
CA PHE A 7 2.10 -69.79 -73.11
C PHE A 7 1.11 -68.59 -73.14
N VAL A 8 0.32 -68.28 -72.09
CA VAL A 8 0.75 -67.65 -70.81
C VAL A 8 -0.30 -67.82 -69.69
N PHE A 9 0.22 -67.95 -68.46
CA PHE A 9 -0.43 -68.01 -67.15
C PHE A 9 -0.70 -66.59 -66.59
N THR A 10 -1.80 -66.36 -65.89
CA THR A 10 -1.97 -65.17 -65.02
C THR A 10 -2.61 -65.60 -63.70
N VAL A 11 -1.83 -65.56 -62.62
CA VAL A 11 -2.25 -65.85 -61.25
C VAL A 11 -2.32 -64.53 -60.50
N LEU A 12 -3.51 -64.21 -59.99
CA LEU A 12 -3.75 -63.19 -58.97
C LEU A 12 -2.99 -63.59 -57.69
N LEU A 13 -2.16 -62.68 -57.18
CA LEU A 13 -1.65 -62.75 -55.81
C LEU A 13 -2.11 -61.50 -55.05
N SER A 14 -2.97 -61.72 -54.07
CA SER A 14 -3.37 -60.79 -53.02
C SER A 14 -2.21 -60.54 -52.06
N PHE A 15 -1.79 -59.29 -51.92
CA PHE A 15 -1.02 -58.84 -50.77
C PHE A 15 -1.96 -58.14 -49.78
N GLY A 16 -2.05 -58.70 -48.57
CA GLY A 16 -2.69 -58.05 -47.44
C GLY A 16 -1.92 -56.79 -47.07
N LEU A 17 -2.61 -55.65 -47.11
CA LEU A 17 -2.19 -54.44 -46.41
C LEU A 17 -2.41 -54.69 -44.92
N ILE A 18 -1.31 -55.03 -44.23
CA ILE A 18 -1.22 -54.96 -42.78
C ILE A 18 -1.52 -53.52 -42.38
N ALA A 19 -2.59 -53.34 -41.61
CA ALA A 19 -2.91 -52.10 -40.95
C ALA A 19 -1.72 -51.65 -40.10
N CYS A 20 -1.18 -50.46 -40.38
CA CYS A 20 -0.25 -49.78 -39.48
C CYS A 20 -0.95 -49.60 -38.13
N GLY A 21 -0.27 -50.00 -37.05
CA GLY A 21 -0.71 -49.71 -35.69
C GLY A 21 -0.89 -48.20 -35.50
N ASP A 22 -1.95 -47.84 -34.79
CA ASP A 22 -2.16 -46.48 -34.33
C ASP A 22 -0.98 -46.10 -33.42
N ASN A 23 -0.12 -45.18 -33.88
CA ASN A 23 0.80 -44.46 -32.99
C ASN A 23 -0.07 -43.63 -32.04
N SER A 24 -0.51 -44.22 -30.92
CA SER A 24 -1.26 -43.53 -29.88
C SER A 24 -0.27 -42.81 -28.97
N MET A 25 -0.31 -41.47 -28.97
CA MET A 25 0.39 -40.66 -27.98
C MET A 25 -0.24 -40.90 -26.60
N THR A 26 0.55 -41.37 -25.63
CA THR A 26 0.11 -41.63 -24.24
C THR A 26 0.53 -40.52 -23.27
N ALA A 27 1.45 -39.63 -23.69
CA ALA A 27 1.79 -38.45 -22.93
C ALA A 27 0.57 -37.52 -22.75
N THR A 28 0.45 -36.93 -21.57
CA THR A 28 -0.61 -35.98 -21.21
C THR A 28 -0.04 -34.71 -20.59
N ALA A 29 -0.78 -33.61 -20.70
CA ALA A 29 -0.47 -32.32 -20.12
C ALA A 29 -1.67 -31.82 -19.31
N GLN A 30 -1.44 -31.50 -18.04
CA GLN A 30 -2.39 -30.77 -17.21
C GLN A 30 -2.01 -29.29 -17.19
N ILE A 31 -2.97 -28.42 -17.43
CA ILE A 31 -2.78 -26.97 -17.35
C ILE A 31 -3.31 -26.51 -15.99
N THR A 32 -2.43 -26.03 -15.13
CA THR A 32 -2.73 -25.62 -13.75
C THR A 32 -2.41 -24.15 -13.53
N GLY A 33 -2.80 -23.57 -12.39
CA GLY A 33 -2.49 -22.18 -12.06
C GLY A 33 -3.01 -21.14 -13.06
N LEU A 34 -4.19 -21.38 -13.63
CA LEU A 34 -4.77 -20.53 -14.68
C LEU A 34 -5.26 -19.19 -14.11
N GLU A 35 -4.55 -18.11 -14.42
CA GLU A 35 -4.81 -16.76 -13.91
C GLU A 35 -5.08 -15.78 -15.07
N PRO A 36 -6.33 -15.69 -15.57
CA PRO A 36 -6.69 -14.75 -16.62
C PRO A 36 -6.79 -13.32 -16.08
N ASP A 37 -6.31 -12.36 -16.88
CA ASP A 37 -6.47 -10.92 -16.68
C ASP A 37 -7.24 -10.30 -17.88
N THR A 38 -7.32 -8.98 -17.99
CA THR A 38 -8.04 -8.30 -19.07
C THR A 38 -7.45 -8.56 -20.45
N THR A 39 -6.12 -8.71 -20.56
CA THR A 39 -5.42 -8.90 -21.85
C THR A 39 -4.31 -9.95 -21.79
N THR A 40 -4.19 -10.65 -20.67
CA THR A 40 -3.16 -11.67 -20.45
C THR A 40 -3.75 -12.90 -19.77
N VAL A 41 -3.00 -14.00 -19.79
CA VAL A 41 -3.22 -15.14 -18.91
C VAL A 41 -1.86 -15.71 -18.51
N THR A 42 -1.71 -16.09 -17.24
CA THR A 42 -0.58 -16.87 -16.75
C THR A 42 -1.06 -18.29 -16.41
N PHE A 43 -0.24 -19.30 -16.65
CA PHE A 43 -0.54 -20.70 -16.34
C PHE A 43 0.73 -21.55 -16.24
N ASN A 44 0.57 -22.74 -15.67
CA ASN A 44 1.60 -23.77 -15.59
C ASN A 44 1.21 -24.99 -16.43
N ILE A 45 2.19 -25.81 -16.82
CA ILE A 45 1.96 -27.11 -17.47
C ILE A 45 2.64 -28.22 -16.65
N GLU A 46 1.89 -29.24 -16.29
CA GLU A 46 2.39 -30.48 -15.69
C GLU A 46 2.30 -31.61 -16.73
N LEU A 47 3.44 -32.19 -17.09
CA LEU A 47 3.51 -33.28 -18.08
C LEU A 47 3.56 -34.64 -17.39
N THR A 48 2.86 -35.62 -17.96
CA THR A 48 3.00 -37.04 -17.59
C THR A 48 3.26 -37.83 -18.87
N ASP A 49 4.42 -38.48 -18.95
CA ASP A 49 4.86 -39.24 -20.12
C ASP A 49 5.25 -40.67 -19.70
N PRO A 50 4.28 -41.59 -19.59
CA PRO A 50 4.52 -42.92 -19.02
C PRO A 50 5.37 -43.83 -19.94
N ASP A 51 5.45 -43.52 -21.23
CA ASP A 51 6.12 -44.33 -22.25
C ASP A 51 7.35 -43.62 -22.86
N ASP A 52 7.80 -42.51 -22.26
CA ASP A 52 8.94 -41.68 -22.70
C ASP A 52 8.86 -41.28 -24.20
N LEU A 53 7.67 -40.90 -24.68
CA LEU A 53 7.39 -40.60 -26.08
C LEU A 53 7.65 -39.12 -26.46
N LEU A 54 7.86 -38.22 -25.50
CA LEU A 54 8.09 -36.80 -25.76
C LEU A 54 9.48 -36.53 -26.32
N THR A 55 9.53 -35.95 -27.52
CA THR A 55 10.77 -35.78 -28.31
C THR A 55 11.54 -34.49 -28.02
N SER A 56 11.48 -33.98 -26.78
CA SER A 56 12.13 -32.74 -26.24
C SER A 56 11.41 -31.40 -26.40
N THR A 57 10.30 -31.34 -27.13
CA THR A 57 9.52 -30.09 -27.25
C THR A 57 8.04 -30.34 -27.10
N ILE A 58 7.33 -29.33 -26.60
CA ILE A 58 5.88 -29.22 -26.71
C ILE A 58 5.54 -27.91 -27.44
N THR A 59 4.36 -27.86 -28.04
CA THR A 59 3.83 -26.66 -28.67
C THR A 59 2.57 -26.24 -27.94
N VAL A 60 2.54 -25.01 -27.43
CA VAL A 60 1.37 -24.43 -26.80
C VAL A 60 0.67 -23.54 -27.82
N ARG A 61 -0.59 -23.86 -28.14
CA ARG A 61 -1.42 -23.06 -29.03
C ARG A 61 -2.56 -22.45 -28.24
N VAL A 62 -2.84 -21.20 -28.54
CA VAL A 62 -4.01 -20.50 -28.01
C VAL A 62 -4.97 -20.26 -29.17
N PHE A 63 -6.22 -20.65 -29.01
CA PHE A 63 -7.27 -20.46 -29.99
C PHE A 63 -8.30 -19.47 -29.47
N ARG A 64 -8.86 -18.66 -30.37
CA ARG A 64 -10.04 -17.83 -30.09
C ARG A 64 -11.30 -18.72 -30.01
N GLN A 65 -12.39 -18.17 -29.50
CA GLN A 65 -13.68 -18.85 -29.38
C GLN A 65 -14.21 -19.42 -30.72
N ASP A 66 -13.89 -18.78 -31.84
CA ASP A 66 -14.26 -19.24 -33.20
C ASP A 66 -13.37 -20.38 -33.73
N GLY A 67 -12.39 -20.85 -32.95
CA GLY A 67 -11.44 -21.89 -33.33
C GLY A 67 -10.23 -21.38 -34.12
N SER A 68 -10.13 -20.08 -34.43
CA SER A 68 -8.95 -19.52 -35.09
C SER A 68 -7.74 -19.50 -34.16
N LEU A 69 -6.55 -19.77 -34.70
CA LEU A 69 -5.30 -19.68 -33.95
C LEU A 69 -5.04 -18.21 -33.58
N PHE A 70 -4.88 -17.94 -32.28
CA PHE A 70 -4.49 -16.64 -31.75
C PHE A 70 -2.97 -16.51 -31.70
N THR A 71 -2.30 -17.44 -31.02
CA THR A 71 -0.83 -17.51 -30.94
C THR A 71 -0.35 -18.94 -30.76
N GLU A 72 0.93 -19.15 -31.02
CA GLU A 72 1.64 -20.42 -30.85
C GLU A 72 3.02 -20.14 -30.25
N SER A 73 3.43 -20.96 -29.28
CA SER A 73 4.77 -20.96 -28.72
C SER A 73 5.31 -22.38 -28.63
N VAL A 74 6.61 -22.53 -28.87
CA VAL A 74 7.31 -23.81 -28.71
C VAL A 74 8.10 -23.74 -27.42
N VAL A 75 7.91 -24.74 -26.56
CA VAL A 75 8.66 -24.90 -25.31
C VAL A 75 9.63 -26.06 -25.49
N SER A 76 10.93 -25.76 -25.43
CA SER A 76 12.00 -26.74 -25.63
C SER A 76 12.70 -27.18 -24.35
N ASP A 77 12.43 -26.50 -23.23
CA ASP A 77 12.86 -26.92 -21.91
C ASP A 77 11.61 -27.46 -21.18
N LEU A 78 11.55 -28.78 -21.00
CA LEU A 78 10.42 -29.47 -20.38
C LEU A 78 10.67 -29.75 -18.89
N THR A 79 11.65 -29.09 -18.26
CA THR A 79 11.83 -29.16 -16.81
C THR A 79 10.64 -28.49 -16.11
N PRO A 80 10.26 -28.96 -14.89
CA PRO A 80 9.14 -28.36 -14.16
C PRO A 80 9.26 -26.83 -14.00
N ALA A 81 10.47 -26.32 -13.73
CA ALA A 81 10.72 -24.89 -13.58
C ALA A 81 10.47 -24.07 -14.87
N ALA A 82 10.71 -24.66 -16.05
CA ALA A 82 10.48 -24.00 -17.34
C ALA A 82 9.00 -24.01 -17.76
N LEU A 83 8.19 -24.87 -17.13
CA LEU A 83 6.75 -25.01 -17.39
C LEU A 83 5.89 -24.24 -16.37
N GLU A 84 6.50 -23.50 -15.46
CA GLU A 84 5.83 -22.61 -14.52
C GLU A 84 5.81 -21.15 -15.03
N GLY A 85 4.70 -20.45 -14.81
CA GLY A 85 4.59 -19.01 -15.12
C GLY A 85 4.57 -18.66 -16.61
N LEU A 86 4.15 -19.59 -17.47
CA LEU A 86 3.96 -19.34 -18.89
C LEU A 86 2.89 -18.26 -19.07
N ASN A 87 3.11 -17.32 -20.00
CA ASN A 87 2.17 -16.23 -20.24
C ASN A 87 1.79 -16.06 -21.70
N VAL A 88 0.58 -15.54 -21.91
CA VAL A 88 0.08 -15.08 -23.21
C VAL A 88 -0.40 -13.65 -23.01
N THR A 89 -0.06 -12.76 -23.94
CA THR A 89 -0.38 -11.33 -23.88
C THR A 89 -1.18 -10.88 -25.11
N ASN A 90 -1.66 -9.63 -25.10
CA ASN A 90 -2.44 -9.02 -26.18
C ASN A 90 -3.77 -9.73 -26.48
N LEU A 91 -4.32 -10.44 -25.50
CA LEU A 91 -5.65 -11.03 -25.59
C LEU A 91 -6.72 -9.92 -25.59
N THR A 92 -7.85 -10.21 -26.22
CA THR A 92 -9.03 -9.35 -26.21
C THR A 92 -9.76 -9.56 -24.88
N GLN A 93 -10.15 -8.47 -24.23
CA GLN A 93 -10.92 -8.46 -22.99
C GLN A 93 -12.29 -9.14 -23.13
N GLY A 94 -12.80 -9.71 -22.04
CA GLY A 94 -14.11 -10.39 -21.98
C GLY A 94 -14.30 -11.53 -22.98
N THR A 95 -13.20 -12.10 -23.51
CA THR A 95 -13.21 -13.05 -24.63
C THR A 95 -12.72 -14.41 -24.16
N THR A 96 -13.42 -15.48 -24.57
CA THR A 96 -13.04 -16.86 -24.27
C THR A 96 -11.95 -17.34 -25.24
N TYR A 97 -10.92 -17.97 -24.67
CA TYR A 97 -9.82 -18.61 -25.37
C TYR A 97 -9.67 -20.06 -24.93
N THR A 98 -9.01 -20.84 -25.76
CA THR A 98 -8.60 -22.22 -25.47
C THR A 98 -7.10 -22.33 -25.52
N ILE A 99 -6.47 -22.81 -24.45
CA ILE A 99 -5.07 -23.25 -24.46
C ILE A 99 -5.06 -24.74 -24.78
N GLU A 100 -4.24 -25.15 -25.73
CA GLU A 100 -4.07 -26.54 -26.10
C GLU A 100 -2.58 -26.85 -26.29
N VAL A 101 -2.12 -27.89 -25.59
CA VAL A 101 -0.73 -28.35 -25.59
C VAL A 101 -0.61 -29.51 -26.54
N PHE A 102 0.35 -29.43 -27.44
CA PHE A 102 0.62 -30.42 -28.46
C PHE A 102 1.99 -31.06 -28.27
N ALA A 103 2.04 -32.39 -28.37
CA ALA A 103 3.27 -33.16 -28.49
C ALA A 103 3.54 -33.54 -29.95
N PRO A 104 4.78 -33.39 -30.44
CA PRO A 104 5.19 -33.89 -31.74
C PRO A 104 5.31 -35.42 -31.72
N GLY A 105 4.56 -36.09 -32.60
CA GLY A 105 4.81 -37.49 -32.97
C GLY A 105 5.31 -37.59 -34.42
N GLU A 106 5.59 -38.81 -34.88
CA GLU A 106 6.32 -39.07 -36.14
C GLU A 106 5.75 -38.38 -37.39
N ARG A 107 4.43 -38.19 -37.47
CA ARG A 107 3.74 -37.68 -38.66
C ARG A 107 2.70 -36.59 -38.37
N LYS A 108 2.42 -36.29 -37.10
CA LYS A 108 1.42 -35.31 -36.69
C LYS A 108 1.67 -34.81 -35.26
N LEU A 109 1.09 -33.65 -34.96
CA LEU A 109 0.95 -33.17 -33.59
C LEU A 109 -0.22 -33.90 -32.92
N PHE A 110 -0.03 -34.28 -31.66
CA PHE A 110 -1.06 -34.85 -30.80
C PHE A 110 -1.45 -33.84 -29.73
N SER A 111 -2.73 -33.56 -29.59
CA SER A 111 -3.25 -32.78 -28.46
C SER A 111 -3.11 -33.64 -27.20
N ILE A 112 -2.34 -33.16 -26.24
CA ILE A 112 -2.04 -33.88 -24.99
C ILE A 112 -2.64 -33.19 -23.76
N GLY A 113 -3.15 -31.97 -23.90
CA GLY A 113 -3.83 -31.24 -22.83
C GLY A 113 -4.56 -30.02 -23.37
N LYS A 114 -5.70 -29.67 -22.76
CA LYS A 114 -6.53 -28.53 -23.20
C LYS A 114 -7.29 -27.94 -22.02
N THR A 115 -7.38 -26.61 -21.98
CA THR A 115 -8.27 -25.89 -21.06
C THR A 115 -8.84 -24.64 -21.72
N THR A 116 -9.93 -24.11 -21.17
CA THR A 116 -10.55 -22.87 -21.63
C THR A 116 -10.54 -21.83 -20.52
N PHE A 117 -10.31 -20.57 -20.88
CA PHE A 117 -10.41 -19.45 -19.97
C PHE A 117 -11.11 -18.28 -20.66
N THR A 118 -11.62 -17.33 -19.86
CA THR A 118 -12.18 -16.07 -20.37
C THR A 118 -11.39 -14.93 -19.75
N THR A 119 -10.91 -14.01 -20.57
CA THR A 119 -10.25 -12.78 -20.08
C THR A 119 -11.25 -11.91 -19.32
N LEU A 120 -10.75 -11.10 -18.40
CA LEU A 120 -11.58 -10.20 -17.62
C LEU A 120 -12.16 -9.10 -18.53
N SER A 121 -13.39 -8.67 -18.24
CA SER A 121 -14.05 -7.56 -18.95
C SER A 121 -13.72 -6.23 -18.27
N THR A 122 -13.64 -5.17 -19.08
CA THR A 122 -13.55 -3.78 -18.61
C THR A 122 -14.89 -3.04 -18.70
N ALA A 123 -15.97 -3.74 -19.05
CA ALA A 123 -17.32 -3.19 -18.91
C ALA A 123 -17.53 -2.74 -17.47
N THR A 124 -18.17 -1.58 -17.28
CA THR A 124 -18.46 -1.05 -15.96
C THR A 124 -19.36 -2.02 -15.19
N ILE A 125 -18.95 -2.31 -13.96
CA ILE A 125 -19.66 -3.18 -13.03
C ILE A 125 -20.28 -2.28 -11.96
N GLU A 126 -21.60 -2.26 -11.91
CA GLU A 126 -22.34 -1.53 -10.87
C GLU A 126 -22.29 -2.30 -9.55
N ILE A 127 -21.98 -1.59 -8.47
CA ILE A 127 -21.99 -2.09 -7.10
C ILE A 127 -23.15 -1.42 -6.37
N THR A 128 -24.07 -2.24 -5.87
CA THR A 128 -25.28 -1.82 -5.12
C THR A 128 -25.39 -2.50 -3.76
N THR A 129 -24.60 -3.55 -3.52
CA THR A 129 -24.66 -4.38 -2.31
C THR A 129 -23.26 -4.64 -1.76
N THR A 130 -23.18 -4.89 -0.45
CA THR A 130 -21.94 -5.28 0.23
C THR A 130 -21.37 -6.59 -0.33
N GLU A 131 -22.22 -7.55 -0.70
CA GLU A 131 -21.80 -8.81 -1.33
C GLU A 131 -21.10 -8.57 -2.68
N GLN A 132 -21.64 -7.68 -3.53
CA GLN A 132 -21.00 -7.31 -4.79
C GLN A 132 -19.63 -6.67 -4.57
N PHE A 133 -19.51 -5.80 -3.56
CA PHE A 133 -18.22 -5.21 -3.18
C PHE A 133 -17.21 -6.29 -2.77
N LEU A 134 -17.59 -7.21 -1.88
CA LEU A 134 -16.72 -8.31 -1.43
C LEU A 134 -16.34 -9.29 -2.57
N ASN A 135 -17.19 -9.42 -3.60
CA ASN A 135 -16.94 -10.25 -4.77
C ASN A 135 -16.00 -9.61 -5.81
N MET A 136 -15.56 -8.36 -5.62
CA MET A 136 -14.57 -7.71 -6.50
C MET A 136 -13.21 -8.44 -6.53
N SER A 137 -12.97 -9.33 -5.58
CA SER A 137 -11.81 -10.23 -5.57
C SER A 137 -11.72 -11.11 -6.82
N ALA A 138 -12.83 -11.35 -7.51
CA ALA A 138 -12.88 -12.11 -8.76
C ALA A 138 -12.40 -11.31 -9.99
N ASN A 139 -12.35 -9.98 -9.92
CA ASN A 139 -11.88 -9.12 -11.02
C ASN A 139 -11.23 -7.82 -10.49
N ARG A 140 -10.04 -7.90 -9.89
CA ARG A 140 -9.36 -6.73 -9.30
C ARG A 140 -8.88 -5.69 -10.33
N SER A 141 -8.90 -6.04 -11.62
CA SER A 141 -8.62 -5.15 -12.74
C SER A 141 -9.88 -4.48 -13.31
N GLY A 142 -11.06 -4.76 -12.75
CA GLY A 142 -12.35 -4.29 -13.26
C GLY A 142 -12.59 -2.78 -13.09
N ASN A 143 -13.61 -2.28 -13.79
CA ASN A 143 -14.07 -0.90 -13.65
C ASN A 143 -15.40 -0.90 -12.88
N TYR A 144 -15.44 -0.20 -11.77
CA TYR A 144 -16.52 -0.29 -10.80
C TYR A 144 -17.15 1.06 -10.54
N LEU A 145 -18.47 1.05 -10.43
CA LEU A 145 -19.28 2.23 -10.13
C LEU A 145 -20.17 1.93 -8.93
N LEU A 146 -20.02 2.70 -7.86
CA LEU A 146 -20.91 2.59 -6.71
C LEU A 146 -22.22 3.32 -7.01
N MET A 147 -23.35 2.65 -6.80
CA MET A 147 -24.67 3.16 -7.21
C MET A 147 -25.56 3.59 -6.04
N ASN A 148 -25.16 3.26 -4.81
CA ASN A 148 -25.80 3.67 -3.55
C ASN A 148 -24.82 3.49 -2.38
N ASP A 149 -25.17 4.01 -1.21
CA ASP A 149 -24.41 3.76 0.02
C ASP A 149 -24.39 2.26 0.37
N LEU A 150 -23.25 1.77 0.89
CA LEU A 150 -23.08 0.41 1.40
C LEU A 150 -22.90 0.44 2.91
N ASP A 151 -23.83 -0.17 3.64
CA ASP A 151 -23.74 -0.36 5.09
C ASP A 151 -23.27 -1.78 5.41
N PHE A 152 -22.10 -1.89 6.06
CA PHE A 152 -21.51 -3.17 6.48
C PHE A 152 -21.93 -3.62 7.89
N THR A 153 -22.92 -2.99 8.52
CA THR A 153 -23.45 -3.42 9.82
C THR A 153 -23.87 -4.89 9.79
N GLY A 154 -23.27 -5.70 10.66
CA GLY A 154 -23.56 -7.14 10.74
C GLY A 154 -23.00 -7.96 9.57
N VAL A 155 -22.22 -7.36 8.68
CA VAL A 155 -21.54 -8.04 7.57
C VAL A 155 -20.08 -8.25 7.93
N THR A 156 -19.61 -9.50 7.92
CA THR A 156 -18.18 -9.80 8.10
C THR A 156 -17.37 -9.20 6.95
N PHE A 157 -16.53 -8.22 7.27
CA PHE A 157 -15.69 -7.57 6.28
C PHE A 157 -14.35 -8.29 6.13
N ASN A 158 -14.10 -8.81 4.93
CA ASN A 158 -12.78 -9.22 4.49
C ASN A 158 -12.46 -8.43 3.23
N SER A 159 -11.45 -7.55 3.28
CA SER A 159 -11.07 -6.77 2.10
C SER A 159 -10.86 -7.70 0.90
N PRO A 160 -11.52 -7.45 -0.25
CA PRO A 160 -11.33 -8.27 -1.44
C PRO A 160 -9.93 -8.10 -2.04
N PHE A 161 -9.13 -7.16 -1.53
CA PHE A 161 -7.85 -6.74 -2.10
C PHE A 161 -6.64 -7.18 -1.26
N THR A 162 -6.65 -8.44 -0.85
CA THR A 162 -5.45 -9.13 -0.33
C THR A 162 -4.36 -9.27 -1.39
N SER A 163 -4.76 -9.29 -2.67
CA SER A 163 -3.93 -9.06 -3.85
C SER A 163 -4.21 -7.68 -4.44
N ALA A 164 -3.31 -7.19 -5.30
CA ALA A 164 -3.35 -5.83 -5.82
C ALA A 164 -4.64 -5.49 -6.56
N PHE A 165 -5.23 -4.34 -6.22
CA PHE A 165 -6.23 -3.65 -7.03
C PHE A 165 -5.54 -2.79 -8.09
N SER A 166 -5.89 -3.02 -9.35
CA SER A 166 -5.35 -2.33 -10.54
C SER A 166 -6.43 -1.64 -11.38
N GLY A 167 -7.71 -1.90 -11.06
CA GLY A 167 -8.86 -1.36 -11.77
C GLY A 167 -9.26 0.07 -11.38
N THR A 168 -10.51 0.43 -11.66
CA THR A 168 -11.09 1.72 -11.28
C THR A 168 -12.28 1.52 -10.35
N PHE A 169 -12.39 2.33 -9.30
CA PHE A 169 -13.55 2.39 -8.42
C PHE A 169 -13.99 3.84 -8.27
N ASP A 170 -15.13 4.17 -8.87
CA ASP A 170 -15.75 5.48 -8.73
C ASP A 170 -16.94 5.37 -7.76
N GLY A 171 -16.82 6.02 -6.60
CA GLY A 171 -17.83 6.02 -5.56
C GLY A 171 -19.04 6.90 -5.88
N GLN A 172 -18.98 7.77 -6.91
CA GLN A 172 -20.02 8.74 -7.27
C GLN A 172 -20.52 9.64 -6.12
N GLY A 173 -19.73 9.81 -5.06
CA GLY A 173 -20.10 10.54 -3.86
C GLY A 173 -20.91 9.73 -2.84
N TYR A 174 -21.14 8.43 -3.08
CA TYR A 174 -21.75 7.53 -2.11
C TYR A 174 -20.75 7.10 -1.03
N THR A 175 -21.28 6.44 -0.01
CA THR A 175 -20.57 6.10 1.23
C THR A 175 -20.43 4.59 1.40
N ILE A 176 -19.25 4.16 1.85
CA ILE A 176 -19.06 2.84 2.49
C ILE A 176 -19.00 3.08 3.99
N SER A 177 -19.91 2.47 4.76
CA SER A 177 -20.02 2.70 6.19
C SER A 177 -19.97 1.43 7.04
N ASN A 178 -19.68 1.61 8.33
CA ASN A 178 -19.79 0.60 9.38
C ASN A 178 -18.95 -0.66 9.11
N VAL A 179 -17.77 -0.50 8.51
CA VAL A 179 -16.81 -1.59 8.33
C VAL A 179 -16.04 -1.82 9.62
N THR A 180 -16.01 -3.06 10.10
CA THR A 180 -15.18 -3.48 11.24
C THR A 180 -14.17 -4.52 10.80
N PHE A 181 -12.89 -4.27 11.04
CA PHE A 181 -11.83 -5.24 10.82
C PHE A 181 -11.63 -6.11 12.06
N GLU A 182 -11.44 -7.41 11.85
CA GLU A 182 -11.19 -8.38 12.93
C GLU A 182 -9.70 -8.62 13.18
N LYS A 183 -8.83 -8.16 12.29
CA LYS A 183 -7.38 -8.34 12.38
C LYS A 183 -6.61 -7.27 11.61
N VAL A 184 -5.40 -6.97 12.08
CA VAL A 184 -4.41 -6.23 11.30
C VAL A 184 -3.60 -7.22 10.47
N SER A 185 -3.66 -7.06 9.15
CA SER A 185 -2.86 -7.82 8.17
C SER A 185 -1.78 -6.92 7.56
N THR A 186 -0.87 -7.50 6.76
CA THR A 186 0.24 -6.78 6.14
C THR A 186 -0.19 -5.49 5.43
N TYR A 187 -1.32 -5.51 4.70
CA TYR A 187 -1.93 -4.34 4.05
C TYR A 187 -3.38 -4.23 4.52
N THR A 188 -3.60 -3.44 5.56
CA THR A 188 -4.93 -3.26 6.16
C THR A 188 -5.56 -1.98 5.66
N GLY A 189 -6.77 -2.10 5.11
CA GLY A 189 -7.60 -1.02 4.59
C GLY A 189 -8.72 -1.57 3.73
N VAL A 190 -9.74 -0.76 3.42
CA VAL A 190 -10.89 -1.22 2.62
C VAL A 190 -10.42 -1.73 1.26
N PHE A 191 -9.51 -0.99 0.61
CA PHE A 191 -8.83 -1.37 -0.63
C PHE A 191 -7.53 -2.16 -0.44
N GLY A 192 -7.14 -2.48 0.80
CA GLY A 192 -6.00 -3.35 1.13
C GLY A 192 -4.69 -2.94 0.41
N TYR A 193 -4.41 -3.62 -0.70
CA TYR A 193 -3.30 -3.33 -1.59
C TYR A 193 -3.77 -2.76 -2.94
N VAL A 194 -3.30 -1.56 -3.31
CA VAL A 194 -3.49 -0.95 -4.63
C VAL A 194 -2.16 -0.89 -5.38
N SER A 195 -2.11 -1.41 -6.61
CA SER A 195 -0.95 -1.25 -7.49
C SER A 195 -1.11 0.00 -8.34
N SER A 196 -1.77 -0.11 -9.50
CA SER A 196 -2.03 0.95 -10.47
C SER A 196 -3.47 1.46 -10.47
N GLY A 197 -4.26 1.04 -9.48
CA GLY A 197 -5.70 1.33 -9.45
C GLY A 197 -6.04 2.80 -9.24
N LYS A 198 -7.26 3.15 -9.62
CA LYS A 198 -7.87 4.46 -9.35
C LYS A 198 -9.04 4.31 -8.39
N ILE A 199 -9.06 5.09 -7.31
CA ILE A 199 -10.18 5.15 -6.37
C ILE A 199 -10.61 6.61 -6.28
N SER A 200 -11.87 6.92 -6.54
CA SER A 200 -12.34 8.31 -6.56
C SER A 200 -13.75 8.53 -6.06
N ASN A 201 -14.04 9.76 -5.62
CA ASN A 201 -15.39 10.24 -5.29
C ASN A 201 -16.11 9.33 -4.27
N LEU A 202 -15.45 9.03 -3.15
CA LEU A 202 -15.94 8.01 -2.22
C LEU A 202 -15.84 8.51 -0.79
N ASN A 203 -16.91 8.31 -0.03
CA ASN A 203 -16.94 8.60 1.39
C ASN A 203 -16.76 7.29 2.18
N PHE A 204 -16.04 7.38 3.29
CA PHE A 204 -15.88 6.33 4.28
C PHE A 204 -16.38 6.87 5.61
N ASP A 205 -17.33 6.17 6.23
CA ASP A 205 -17.89 6.60 7.51
C ASP A 205 -17.89 5.45 8.52
N ASN A 206 -17.44 5.71 9.75
CA ASN A 206 -17.41 4.70 10.81
C ASN A 206 -16.65 3.42 10.40
N ILE A 207 -15.42 3.60 9.92
CA ILE A 207 -14.51 2.49 9.61
C ILE A 207 -13.61 2.21 10.83
N ASN A 208 -13.70 1.00 11.37
CA ASN A 208 -13.03 0.60 12.60
C ASN A 208 -11.98 -0.48 12.32
N ILE A 209 -10.70 -0.08 12.32
CA ILE A 209 -9.57 -1.01 12.35
C ILE A 209 -9.17 -1.21 13.82
N GLY A 210 -9.94 -2.04 14.51
CA GLY A 210 -9.92 -2.11 15.97
C GLY A 210 -10.61 -0.90 16.62
N THR A 211 -10.68 -0.90 17.95
CA THR A 211 -11.18 0.24 18.73
C THR A 211 -10.24 0.58 19.89
N VAL A 212 -10.30 1.80 20.44
CA VAL A 212 -9.48 2.17 21.61
C VAL A 212 -9.77 1.24 22.80
N GLU A 213 -11.03 0.84 22.98
CA GLU A 213 -11.42 -0.09 24.05
C GLU A 213 -11.01 -1.54 23.77
N ALA A 214 -10.90 -1.93 22.50
CA ALA A 214 -10.51 -3.26 22.06
C ALA A 214 -9.54 -3.18 20.87
N PRO A 215 -8.27 -2.79 21.11
CA PRO A 215 -7.28 -2.63 20.05
C PRO A 215 -6.89 -4.01 19.49
N LEU A 216 -6.70 -4.09 18.17
CA LEU A 216 -6.33 -5.34 17.52
C LEU A 216 -4.84 -5.65 17.73
N PRO A 217 -4.43 -6.93 17.85
CA PRO A 217 -3.03 -7.29 17.83
C PRO A 217 -2.48 -7.35 16.39
N MET A 218 -1.30 -6.77 16.17
CA MET A 218 -0.53 -6.84 14.94
C MET A 218 0.65 -7.81 15.10
N ALA A 219 0.60 -8.93 14.38
CA ALA A 219 1.62 -9.98 14.46
C ALA A 219 2.81 -9.80 13.50
N THR A 220 2.65 -9.03 12.43
CA THR A 220 3.66 -8.85 11.37
C THR A 220 3.87 -7.39 11.03
N SER A 221 4.95 -7.06 10.31
CA SER A 221 5.09 -5.75 9.68
C SER A 221 3.85 -5.41 8.88
N SER A 222 3.24 -4.25 9.15
CA SER A 222 1.99 -3.89 8.50
C SER A 222 1.97 -2.43 8.09
N ARG A 223 1.27 -2.18 6.99
CA ARG A 223 0.83 -0.87 6.58
C ARG A 223 -0.68 -0.79 6.77
N VAL A 224 -1.14 0.26 7.42
CA VAL A 224 -2.52 0.41 7.86
C VAL A 224 -3.04 1.77 7.44
N GLY A 225 -4.19 1.78 6.77
CA GLY A 225 -4.98 2.99 6.54
C GLY A 225 -6.40 2.64 6.14
N ILE A 226 -7.35 3.54 6.38
CA ILE A 226 -8.78 3.27 6.17
C ILE A 226 -9.05 2.97 4.69
N VAL A 227 -8.46 3.75 3.79
CA VAL A 227 -8.62 3.52 2.35
C VAL A 227 -7.76 2.34 1.91
N ALA A 228 -6.45 2.37 2.17
CA ALA A 228 -5.55 1.30 1.78
C ALA A 228 -4.37 1.16 2.75
N GLY A 229 -3.87 -0.06 2.91
CA GLY A 229 -2.62 -0.28 3.61
C GLY A 229 -1.43 0.17 2.74
N TYR A 230 -1.40 -0.28 1.49
CA TYR A 230 -0.27 -0.04 0.59
C TYR A 230 -0.73 0.37 -0.80
N VAL A 231 -0.16 1.46 -1.31
CA VAL A 231 -0.32 1.91 -2.70
C VAL A 231 1.06 1.95 -3.36
N SER A 232 1.33 1.01 -4.27
CA SER A 232 2.71 0.68 -4.68
C SER A 232 3.21 1.33 -5.97
N SER A 233 2.32 1.88 -6.80
CA SER A 233 2.70 2.45 -8.11
C SER A 233 2.43 3.94 -8.20
N ALA A 234 3.40 4.68 -8.74
CA ALA A 234 3.28 6.11 -9.04
C ALA A 234 2.15 6.45 -10.03
N THR A 235 1.63 5.43 -10.73
CA THR A 235 0.51 5.56 -11.67
C THR A 235 -0.86 5.42 -11.01
N ALA A 236 -0.94 4.94 -9.77
CA ALA A 236 -2.21 4.91 -9.04
C ALA A 236 -2.68 6.34 -8.70
N LYS A 237 -3.97 6.47 -8.48
CA LYS A 237 -4.59 7.75 -8.11
C LYS A 237 -5.72 7.53 -7.11
N ILE A 238 -5.65 8.23 -6.00
CA ILE A 238 -6.72 8.34 -5.01
C ILE A 238 -7.16 9.81 -5.02
N GLU A 239 -8.43 10.08 -5.29
CA GLU A 239 -8.90 11.47 -5.39
C GLU A 239 -10.31 11.67 -4.85
N ASN A 240 -10.59 12.84 -4.28
CA ASN A 240 -11.93 13.18 -3.79
C ASN A 240 -12.46 12.13 -2.80
N ILE A 241 -11.71 11.91 -1.73
CA ILE A 241 -12.05 10.95 -0.67
C ILE A 241 -12.34 11.69 0.62
N THR A 242 -13.45 11.34 1.26
CA THR A 242 -13.77 11.80 2.62
C THR A 242 -13.75 10.61 3.57
N VAL A 243 -13.11 10.75 4.72
CA VAL A 243 -13.15 9.79 5.83
C VAL A 243 -13.67 10.49 7.07
N THR A 244 -14.72 9.94 7.69
CA THR A 244 -15.36 10.50 8.90
C THR A 244 -15.56 9.44 9.98
N ASN A 245 -15.61 9.89 11.24
CA ASN A 245 -16.06 9.10 12.40
C ASN A 245 -15.35 7.74 12.54
N SER A 246 -14.08 7.65 12.16
CA SER A 246 -13.38 6.38 11.99
C SER A 246 -12.27 6.19 13.02
N GLN A 247 -11.76 4.97 13.16
CA GLN A 247 -10.73 4.66 14.13
C GLN A 247 -9.73 3.62 13.62
N ILE A 248 -8.46 3.86 13.93
CA ILE A 248 -7.38 2.88 13.78
C ILE A 248 -6.79 2.65 15.16
N ALA A 249 -7.06 1.49 15.77
CA ALA A 249 -6.60 1.16 17.10
C ALA A 249 -5.97 -0.25 17.15
N PHE A 250 -4.66 -0.32 17.34
CA PHE A 250 -3.95 -1.60 17.40
C PHE A 250 -2.68 -1.57 18.23
N SER A 251 -2.26 -2.75 18.69
CA SER A 251 -0.99 -2.97 19.37
C SER A 251 -0.04 -3.79 18.52
N THR A 252 1.27 -3.55 18.62
CA THR A 252 2.28 -4.33 17.91
C THR A 252 3.45 -4.73 18.79
N ALA A 253 3.86 -5.99 18.65
CA ALA A 253 5.12 -6.53 19.17
C ALA A 253 6.16 -6.78 18.05
N SER A 254 5.87 -6.34 16.82
CA SER A 254 6.74 -6.54 15.65
C SER A 254 8.06 -5.79 15.80
N THR A 255 9.16 -6.43 15.38
CA THR A 255 10.52 -5.87 15.46
C THR A 255 10.95 -5.07 14.22
N VAL A 256 10.02 -4.84 13.29
CA VAL A 256 10.37 -4.37 11.94
C VAL A 256 9.73 -3.03 11.62
N GLN A 257 8.46 -3.00 11.17
CA GLN A 257 7.82 -1.79 10.61
C GLN A 257 6.32 -1.72 10.92
N ALA A 258 5.85 -0.55 11.36
CA ALA A 258 4.43 -0.20 11.41
C ALA A 258 4.25 1.18 10.76
N TYR A 259 3.55 1.22 9.62
CA TYR A 259 3.25 2.46 8.90
C TYR A 259 1.75 2.70 8.91
N VAL A 260 1.33 3.80 9.53
CA VAL A 260 -0.07 4.08 9.81
C VAL A 260 -0.41 5.45 9.25
N GLY A 261 -1.43 5.51 8.40
CA GLY A 261 -2.00 6.76 7.90
C GLY A 261 -3.50 6.63 7.87
N GLY A 262 -4.25 7.65 8.27
CA GLY A 262 -5.71 7.61 8.24
C GLY A 262 -6.24 7.29 6.83
N PHE A 263 -5.64 7.83 5.77
CA PHE A 263 -5.92 7.38 4.40
C PHE A 263 -5.13 6.13 4.04
N VAL A 264 -3.80 6.24 4.07
CA VAL A 264 -2.89 5.23 3.52
C VAL A 264 -1.66 5.02 4.41
N GLY A 265 -1.36 3.76 4.72
CA GLY A 265 -0.15 3.41 5.49
C GLY A 265 1.14 3.75 4.74
N GLU A 266 1.27 3.30 3.48
CA GLU A 266 2.40 3.63 2.60
C GLU A 266 1.93 4.02 1.20
N LEU A 267 2.31 5.22 0.75
CA LEU A 267 1.84 5.84 -0.49
C LEU A 267 3.00 6.12 -1.44
N ARG A 268 2.98 5.45 -2.61
CA ARG A 268 3.77 5.77 -3.80
C ARG A 268 2.87 6.21 -4.93
N ALA A 269 1.92 7.09 -4.69
CA ALA A 269 0.96 7.52 -5.70
C ALA A 269 0.47 8.95 -5.43
N THR A 270 -0.47 9.41 -6.25
CA THR A 270 -1.15 10.69 -6.02
C THR A 270 -2.37 10.50 -5.11
N LEU A 271 -2.41 11.25 -4.01
CA LEU A 271 -3.60 11.53 -3.22
C LEU A 271 -3.95 13.01 -3.35
N ILE A 272 -5.17 13.32 -3.77
CA ILE A 272 -5.60 14.71 -4.03
C ILE A 272 -7.05 14.96 -3.64
N ASP A 273 -7.34 16.17 -3.16
CA ASP A 273 -8.70 16.65 -2.85
C ASP A 273 -9.39 15.79 -1.79
N SER A 274 -8.70 15.45 -0.70
CA SER A 274 -9.19 14.47 0.26
C SER A 274 -9.13 14.98 1.70
N MET A 275 -10.15 14.64 2.48
CA MET A 275 -10.35 15.11 3.85
C MET A 275 -10.55 13.94 4.82
N ILE A 276 -9.86 13.96 5.96
CA ILE A 276 -10.16 13.12 7.12
C ILE A 276 -10.66 14.02 8.23
N ASP A 277 -11.78 13.65 8.84
CA ASP A 277 -12.39 14.35 9.95
C ASP A 277 -12.84 13.37 11.05
N SER A 278 -12.85 13.86 12.29
CA SER A 278 -13.38 13.14 13.45
C SER A 278 -12.88 11.69 13.55
N THR A 279 -11.56 11.51 13.43
CA THR A 279 -10.91 10.20 13.36
C THR A 279 -9.79 10.08 14.39
N VAL A 280 -9.60 8.89 14.96
CA VAL A 280 -8.53 8.64 15.95
C VAL A 280 -7.57 7.56 15.47
N ILE A 281 -6.28 7.79 15.64
CA ILE A 281 -5.24 6.77 15.54
C ILE A 281 -4.67 6.51 16.93
N ASP A 282 -4.94 5.33 17.48
CA ASP A 282 -4.39 4.86 18.76
C ASP A 282 -3.46 3.67 18.52
N MET A 283 -2.17 3.81 18.83
CA MET A 283 -1.22 2.74 18.59
C MET A 283 -0.30 2.50 19.78
N LYS A 284 -0.24 1.23 20.22
CA LYS A 284 0.71 0.76 21.21
C LYS A 284 1.82 -0.08 20.57
N SER A 285 3.08 0.23 20.84
CA SER A 285 4.22 -0.62 20.46
C SER A 285 4.93 -1.15 21.68
N THR A 286 5.26 -2.45 21.68
CA THR A 286 6.00 -3.11 22.77
C THR A 286 7.39 -3.58 22.38
N SER A 287 7.85 -3.23 21.17
CA SER A 287 9.08 -3.76 20.58
C SER A 287 9.86 -2.69 19.83
N TYR A 288 11.13 -2.97 19.55
CA TYR A 288 11.99 -2.09 18.78
C TYR A 288 11.62 -2.19 17.29
N GLY A 289 11.34 -1.07 16.63
CA GLY A 289 10.96 -1.08 15.23
C GLY A 289 10.93 0.31 14.63
N ARG A 290 10.57 0.39 13.35
CA ARG A 290 10.30 1.64 12.65
C ARG A 290 8.81 1.92 12.70
N ILE A 291 8.45 2.94 13.46
CA ILE A 291 7.09 3.43 13.58
C ILE A 291 6.99 4.71 12.76
N ARG A 292 5.98 4.77 11.88
CA ARG A 292 5.67 5.96 11.10
C ARG A 292 4.16 6.18 11.15
N ILE A 293 3.73 7.22 11.83
CA ILE A 293 2.32 7.55 12.00
C ILE A 293 2.06 8.92 11.40
N GLY A 294 1.17 9.00 10.43
CA GLY A 294 0.63 10.24 9.90
C GLY A 294 -0.86 10.29 10.13
N GLY A 295 -1.45 11.45 10.41
CA GLY A 295 -2.91 11.56 10.41
C GLY A 295 -3.50 11.18 9.04
N ALA A 296 -2.85 11.56 7.94
CA ALA A 296 -3.21 11.14 6.59
C ALA A 296 -2.36 9.97 6.07
N ILE A 297 -1.03 10.09 6.11
CA ILE A 297 -0.10 9.16 5.44
C ILE A 297 1.02 8.71 6.38
N GLY A 298 1.18 7.41 6.60
CA GLY A 298 2.29 6.89 7.41
C GLY A 298 3.65 7.12 6.76
N PHE A 299 3.81 6.65 5.52
CA PHE A 299 5.01 6.84 4.72
C PHE A 299 4.70 7.31 3.30
N LEU A 300 5.06 8.55 3.00
CA LEU A 300 5.00 9.11 1.66
C LEU A 300 6.35 8.85 0.97
N THR A 301 6.35 7.96 -0.02
CA THR A 301 7.58 7.52 -0.70
C THR A 301 8.08 8.54 -1.73
N GLU A 302 9.18 8.22 -2.41
CA GLU A 302 9.93 9.08 -3.36
C GLU A 302 9.06 9.71 -4.45
N ASP A 303 8.09 8.95 -4.97
CA ASP A 303 7.20 9.37 -6.05
C ASP A 303 5.79 9.77 -5.55
N GLY A 304 5.58 9.81 -4.23
CA GLY A 304 4.31 10.17 -3.64
C GLY A 304 3.95 11.64 -3.88
N ILE A 305 2.67 11.92 -4.13
CA ILE A 305 2.13 13.27 -4.31
C ILE A 305 0.94 13.44 -3.38
N LEU A 306 0.92 14.53 -2.61
CA LEU A 306 -0.13 14.88 -1.67
C LEU A 306 -0.55 16.33 -1.90
N LYS A 307 -1.75 16.56 -2.44
CA LYS A 307 -2.22 17.91 -2.74
C LYS A 307 -3.63 18.13 -2.25
N GLN A 308 -3.92 19.27 -1.62
CA GLN A 308 -5.29 19.57 -1.18
C GLN A 308 -5.79 18.46 -0.25
N VAL A 309 -4.99 18.18 0.80
CA VAL A 309 -5.30 17.14 1.78
C VAL A 309 -5.32 17.72 3.19
N GLY A 310 -6.43 17.48 3.89
CA GLY A 310 -6.62 17.86 5.28
C GLY A 310 -6.76 16.65 6.20
N SER A 311 -6.28 16.79 7.42
CA SER A 311 -6.35 15.74 8.45
C SER A 311 -6.76 16.33 9.80
N ASP A 312 -7.97 16.06 10.24
CA ASP A 312 -8.41 16.25 11.61
C ASP A 312 -8.44 14.88 12.32
N VAL A 313 -7.24 14.46 12.75
CA VAL A 313 -6.99 13.13 13.30
C VAL A 313 -6.20 13.27 14.59
N ASP A 314 -6.79 12.83 15.70
CA ASP A 314 -6.09 12.73 16.97
C ASP A 314 -5.20 11.49 16.95
N ILE A 315 -3.94 11.66 17.32
CA ILE A 315 -2.93 10.60 17.33
C ILE A 315 -2.48 10.34 18.76
N HIS A 316 -2.77 9.15 19.27
CA HIS A 316 -2.24 8.65 20.52
C HIS A 316 -1.24 7.53 20.25
N PHE A 317 0.00 7.69 20.71
CA PHE A 317 1.04 6.69 20.56
C PHE A 317 1.68 6.33 21.91
N GLU A 318 1.59 5.06 22.28
CA GLU A 318 2.28 4.50 23.45
C GLU A 318 3.42 3.59 22.99
N MET A 319 4.66 3.98 23.27
CA MET A 319 5.78 3.04 23.30
C MET A 319 5.89 2.48 24.72
N ASN A 320 5.72 1.17 24.86
CA ASN A 320 5.83 0.43 26.11
C ASN A 320 6.69 -0.80 25.88
N GLY A 321 7.96 -0.53 25.57
CA GLY A 321 8.94 -1.52 25.16
C GLY A 321 9.07 -2.66 26.17
N THR A 322 9.29 -3.87 25.67
CA THR A 322 9.50 -5.05 26.50
C THR A 322 10.83 -5.68 26.13
N ASN A 323 11.76 -5.72 27.10
CA ASN A 323 13.06 -6.37 26.95
C ASN A 323 13.92 -5.85 25.79
N ILE A 324 13.97 -4.52 25.58
CA ILE A 324 14.76 -3.94 24.50
C ILE A 324 16.25 -3.90 24.91
N LYS A 325 17.11 -4.60 24.14
CA LYS A 325 18.56 -4.67 24.40
C LYS A 325 19.38 -4.54 23.13
N ASP A 326 20.30 -3.58 23.10
CA ASP A 326 21.24 -3.37 21.97
C ASP A 326 20.51 -3.21 20.63
N ARG A 327 19.50 -2.34 20.59
CA ARG A 327 18.64 -2.11 19.41
C ARG A 327 18.47 -0.62 19.12
N ASP A 328 18.11 -0.35 17.88
CA ASP A 328 17.73 0.98 17.44
C ASP A 328 16.19 1.09 17.35
N ILE A 329 15.68 2.27 17.63
CA ILE A 329 14.25 2.61 17.56
C ILE A 329 14.12 3.85 16.68
N GLN A 330 13.14 3.83 15.77
CA GLN A 330 12.80 5.01 14.99
C GLN A 330 11.29 5.25 15.10
N ILE A 331 10.92 6.40 15.64
CA ILE A 331 9.53 6.85 15.75
C ILE A 331 9.41 8.18 15.01
N ASN A 332 8.60 8.20 13.96
CA ASN A 332 8.26 9.42 13.25
C ASN A 332 6.75 9.62 13.30
N ILE A 333 6.30 10.70 13.93
CA ILE A 333 4.87 11.01 14.08
C ILE A 333 4.61 12.39 13.49
N GLY A 334 3.67 12.44 12.54
CA GLY A 334 3.19 13.66 11.91
C GLY A 334 1.68 13.77 12.04
N GLY A 335 1.13 14.94 12.35
CA GLY A 335 -0.33 15.13 12.27
C GLY A 335 -0.86 14.97 10.85
N LEU A 336 -0.02 15.11 9.82
CA LEU A 336 -0.36 14.77 8.44
C LEU A 336 0.45 13.57 7.90
N ILE A 337 1.79 13.64 7.95
CA ILE A 337 2.69 12.64 7.34
C ILE A 337 3.70 12.12 8.37
N GLY A 338 3.75 10.82 8.65
CA GLY A 338 4.77 10.27 9.54
C GLY A 338 6.18 10.47 8.99
N ASN A 339 6.43 9.99 7.77
CA ASN A 339 7.68 10.22 7.05
C ASN A 339 7.41 10.68 5.62
N HIS A 340 7.82 11.91 5.33
CA HIS A 340 7.78 12.52 4.01
C HIS A 340 9.12 12.31 3.28
N ASN A 341 9.11 11.42 2.29
CA ASN A 341 10.28 11.06 1.49
C ASN A 341 10.09 11.32 -0.02
N ALA A 342 9.13 12.17 -0.42
CA ALA A 342 8.85 12.45 -1.83
C ALA A 342 9.91 13.34 -2.49
N THR A 343 11.11 12.79 -2.63
CA THR A 343 12.29 13.49 -3.13
C THR A 343 12.32 13.60 -4.65
N SER A 344 11.58 12.78 -5.39
CA SER A 344 11.50 12.85 -6.86
C SER A 344 10.80 14.11 -7.37
N ASN A 345 10.00 14.79 -6.53
CA ASN A 345 9.22 15.97 -6.93
C ASN A 345 9.30 17.08 -5.86
N THR A 346 9.80 18.24 -6.25
CA THR A 346 9.91 19.43 -5.38
C THR A 346 8.55 20.03 -4.98
N ASN A 347 7.47 19.68 -5.68
CA ASN A 347 6.11 20.16 -5.40
C ASN A 347 5.18 18.99 -5.07
N ALA A 348 5.73 17.96 -4.42
CA ALA A 348 5.00 16.77 -4.04
C ALA A 348 3.90 17.05 -3.01
N VAL A 349 4.19 17.88 -2.00
CA VAL A 349 3.26 18.17 -0.89
C VAL A 349 2.86 19.64 -0.91
N GLN A 350 1.60 19.92 -1.24
CA GLN A 350 1.10 21.29 -1.41
C GLN A 350 -0.34 21.45 -0.93
N ASN A 351 -0.66 22.59 -0.32
CA ASN A 351 -2.02 22.93 0.08
C ASN A 351 -2.56 21.87 1.05
N VAL A 352 -1.86 21.65 2.16
CA VAL A 352 -2.20 20.59 3.12
C VAL A 352 -2.32 21.13 4.54
N PHE A 353 -3.09 20.47 5.39
CA PHE A 353 -3.17 20.88 6.79
C PHE A 353 -3.44 19.72 7.73
N ALA A 354 -3.11 19.92 9.01
CA ALA A 354 -3.49 19.03 10.10
C ALA A 354 -4.06 19.83 11.29
N LYS A 355 -5.08 19.31 11.95
CA LYS A 355 -5.79 19.96 13.07
C LYS A 355 -5.82 19.13 14.35
N GLY A 356 -5.74 17.81 14.25
CA GLY A 356 -5.81 16.92 15.42
C GLY A 356 -4.59 16.99 16.34
N ASP A 357 -4.82 16.57 17.57
CA ASP A 357 -3.81 16.55 18.63
C ASP A 357 -2.86 15.35 18.49
N ILE A 358 -1.64 15.49 19.01
CA ILE A 358 -0.65 14.42 19.02
C ILE A 358 -0.19 14.19 20.46
N GLU A 359 -0.48 13.02 21.00
CA GLU A 359 0.02 12.54 22.29
C GLU A 359 0.97 11.36 22.09
N ALA A 360 2.19 11.45 22.62
CA ALA A 360 3.17 10.37 22.59
C ALA A 360 3.76 10.08 23.98
N THR A 361 3.49 8.88 24.51
CA THR A 361 4.09 8.38 25.75
C THR A 361 5.18 7.35 25.43
N LEU A 362 6.40 7.62 25.89
CA LEU A 362 7.60 6.89 25.50
C LEU A 362 8.29 6.22 26.68
N ASN A 363 8.05 4.92 26.82
CA ASN A 363 8.81 4.03 27.69
C ASN A 363 9.49 2.95 26.83
N PHE A 364 10.81 3.00 26.70
CA PHE A 364 11.54 2.10 25.82
C PHE A 364 11.75 0.71 26.41
N GLY A 365 11.54 0.51 27.73
CA GLY A 365 11.72 -0.80 28.37
C GLY A 365 13.10 -1.42 28.13
N THR A 366 14.13 -0.58 28.11
CA THR A 366 15.53 -0.98 27.97
C THR A 366 15.96 -1.82 29.17
N VAL A 367 16.73 -2.88 28.94
CA VAL A 367 17.09 -3.84 30.00
C VAL A 367 18.57 -3.85 30.37
N THR A 368 18.87 -4.44 31.53
CA THR A 368 20.22 -4.59 32.08
C THR A 368 21.20 -5.20 31.08
N GLY A 369 22.42 -4.66 31.07
CA GLY A 369 23.51 -5.10 30.19
C GLY A 369 23.38 -4.60 28.76
N THR A 370 22.54 -3.59 28.51
CA THR A 370 22.54 -2.81 27.26
C THR A 370 23.84 -2.02 27.16
N THR A 371 24.50 -2.15 26.00
CA THR A 371 25.82 -1.57 25.69
C THR A 371 25.76 -0.56 24.56
N LYS A 372 24.66 -0.55 23.80
CA LYS A 372 24.42 0.39 22.69
C LYS A 372 22.93 0.53 22.38
N GLY A 373 22.60 1.56 21.61
CA GLY A 373 21.30 1.71 20.97
C GLY A 373 21.11 3.15 20.53
N ASN A 374 20.40 3.36 19.43
CA ASN A 374 20.02 4.70 18.98
C ASN A 374 18.50 4.81 18.93
N TYR A 375 17.92 5.65 19.78
CA TYR A 375 16.50 5.92 19.78
C TYR A 375 16.29 7.29 19.12
N SER A 376 15.70 7.29 17.93
CA SER A 376 15.42 8.49 17.15
C SER A 376 13.93 8.75 17.12
N ILE A 377 13.53 9.88 17.69
CA ILE A 377 12.15 10.30 17.85
C ILE A 377 12.01 11.64 17.14
N SER A 378 11.17 11.69 16.11
CA SER A 378 10.86 12.92 15.38
C SER A 378 9.34 13.10 15.34
N ILE A 379 8.86 14.13 16.03
CA ILE A 379 7.42 14.40 16.17
C ILE A 379 7.14 15.84 15.74
N GLY A 380 6.16 16.03 14.86
CA GLY A 380 5.67 17.37 14.55
C GLY A 380 4.30 17.43 13.92
N GLY A 381 3.70 18.61 13.90
CA GLY A 381 2.29 18.78 13.53
C GLY A 381 1.96 18.43 12.08
N LEU A 382 2.83 18.75 11.12
CA LEU A 382 2.68 18.36 9.72
C LEU A 382 3.44 17.06 9.42
N ALA A 383 4.69 16.97 9.86
CA ALA A 383 5.50 15.79 9.59
C ALA A 383 6.44 15.40 10.73
N GLY A 384 6.59 14.10 10.96
CA GLY A 384 7.62 13.59 11.87
C GLY A 384 9.01 13.82 11.28
N LEU A 385 9.26 13.27 10.09
CA LEU A 385 10.48 13.46 9.31
C LEU A 385 10.15 13.93 7.89
N ALA A 386 10.84 14.96 7.39
CA ALA A 386 10.66 15.48 6.04
C ALA A 386 11.99 15.63 5.28
N ASN A 387 12.09 14.91 4.16
CA ASN A 387 13.23 14.91 3.23
C ASN A 387 12.98 15.78 1.98
N ALA A 388 11.79 16.36 1.86
CA ALA A 388 11.41 17.31 0.82
C ALA A 388 10.55 18.43 1.42
N ASN A 389 10.33 19.48 0.65
CA ASN A 389 9.60 20.67 1.07
C ASN A 389 8.09 20.46 1.07
N ILE A 390 7.43 21.18 1.97
CA ILE A 390 5.98 21.36 2.04
C ILE A 390 5.68 22.82 1.66
N THR A 391 4.61 23.04 0.89
CA THR A 391 4.19 24.36 0.42
C THR A 391 2.73 24.65 0.75
N GLU A 392 2.43 25.85 1.24
CA GLU A 392 1.07 26.28 1.64
C GLU A 392 0.43 25.26 2.59
N ALA A 393 0.91 25.24 3.83
CA ALA A 393 0.41 24.31 4.84
C ALA A 393 0.28 24.92 6.22
N PHE A 394 -0.61 24.36 7.04
CA PHE A 394 -0.70 24.73 8.45
C PHE A 394 -0.96 23.56 9.39
N TYR A 395 -0.55 23.72 10.64
CA TYR A 395 -0.93 22.84 11.74
C TYR A 395 -1.65 23.63 12.83
N GLN A 396 -2.76 23.09 13.36
CA GLN A 396 -3.63 23.73 14.36
C GLN A 396 -4.02 22.73 15.47
N GLY A 397 -3.07 21.93 15.96
CA GLY A 397 -3.30 21.04 17.09
C GLY A 397 -2.26 21.24 18.18
N SER A 398 -2.44 20.54 19.29
CA SER A 398 -1.51 20.44 20.39
C SER A 398 -0.62 19.21 20.28
N ILE A 399 0.62 19.32 20.77
CA ILE A 399 1.56 18.20 20.81
C ILE A 399 2.03 18.00 22.25
N GLU A 400 1.77 16.81 22.78
CA GLU A 400 2.28 16.34 24.06
C GLU A 400 3.23 15.14 23.86
N VAL A 401 4.42 15.22 24.46
CA VAL A 401 5.38 14.12 24.43
C VAL A 401 5.94 13.89 25.82
N THR A 402 5.77 12.68 26.34
CA THR A 402 6.27 12.30 27.66
C THR A 402 7.28 11.16 27.56
N HIS A 403 8.43 11.32 28.19
CA HIS A 403 9.46 10.30 28.32
C HIS A 403 10.11 10.35 29.71
N SER A 404 10.10 9.21 30.40
CA SER A 404 10.91 8.99 31.60
C SER A 404 11.85 7.81 31.38
N ALA A 405 13.13 8.06 31.60
CA ALA A 405 14.17 7.06 31.53
C ALA A 405 14.05 5.96 32.58
N ASN A 406 14.65 4.81 32.30
CA ASN A 406 14.95 3.79 33.30
C ASN A 406 16.48 3.68 33.54
N ASP A 407 16.86 2.91 34.56
CA ASP A 407 18.25 2.74 35.02
C ASP A 407 19.17 1.98 34.02
N HIS A 408 18.70 1.64 32.82
CA HIS A 408 19.42 0.82 31.84
C HIS A 408 19.66 1.53 30.51
N GLU A 409 19.35 2.83 30.44
CA GLU A 409 19.49 3.64 29.22
C GLU A 409 20.82 4.42 29.14
N GLU A 410 21.75 4.23 30.09
CA GLU A 410 23.03 4.97 30.16
C GLU A 410 23.89 4.88 28.87
N ASN A 411 23.82 3.75 28.15
CA ASN A 411 24.61 3.49 26.94
C ASN A 411 23.77 3.67 25.66
N VAL A 412 22.61 4.31 25.77
CA VAL A 412 21.70 4.57 24.63
C VAL A 412 21.81 6.03 24.22
N ASN A 413 21.97 6.27 22.93
CA ASN A 413 21.87 7.61 22.37
C ASN A 413 20.40 7.91 22.03
N LYS A 414 19.78 8.82 22.79
CA LYS A 414 18.41 9.27 22.55
C LYS A 414 18.40 10.63 21.86
N TYR A 415 17.76 10.69 20.69
CA TYR A 415 17.63 11.88 19.84
C TYR A 415 16.15 12.25 19.74
N PHE A 416 15.75 13.30 20.44
CA PHE A 416 14.41 13.88 20.38
C PHE A 416 14.46 15.13 19.50
N ASN A 417 13.73 15.09 18.39
CA ASN A 417 13.50 16.25 17.52
C ASN A 417 12.00 16.55 17.50
N LEU A 418 11.58 17.51 18.31
CA LEU A 418 10.16 17.83 18.57
C LEU A 418 9.88 19.23 18.04
N GLY A 419 9.04 19.34 17.01
CA GLY A 419 8.76 20.61 16.33
C GLY A 419 7.28 20.82 16.13
N GLY A 420 6.76 22.03 16.39
CA GLY A 420 5.34 22.31 16.18
C GLY A 420 4.86 22.11 14.73
N LEU A 421 5.74 22.28 13.74
CA LEU A 421 5.45 21.98 12.32
C LEU A 421 6.08 20.66 11.88
N ILE A 422 7.39 20.50 12.07
CA ILE A 422 8.12 19.32 11.61
C ILE A 422 9.11 18.89 12.69
N GLY A 423 9.09 17.60 13.03
CA GLY A 423 10.04 17.03 13.99
C GLY A 423 11.47 17.15 13.48
N SER A 424 11.77 16.57 12.31
CA SER A 424 13.07 16.69 11.66
C SER A 424 12.95 17.07 10.18
N TYR A 425 13.51 18.21 9.81
CA TYR A 425 13.62 18.69 8.43
C TYR A 425 15.05 18.52 7.93
N VAL A 426 15.24 17.71 6.88
CA VAL A 426 16.58 17.32 6.41
C VAL A 426 16.82 17.62 4.92
N SER A 427 15.91 18.37 4.29
CA SER A 427 16.04 18.78 2.90
C SER A 427 16.70 20.15 2.74
N ASN A 428 17.47 20.35 1.67
CA ASN A 428 17.92 21.69 1.25
C ASN A 428 16.91 22.42 0.36
N ARG A 429 15.68 21.90 0.24
CA ARG A 429 14.57 22.62 -0.41
C ARG A 429 13.98 23.61 0.60
N ALA A 430 13.51 24.76 0.16
CA ALA A 430 12.88 25.73 1.06
C ALA A 430 11.44 25.30 1.39
N LEU A 431 11.09 25.32 2.68
CA LEU A 431 9.68 25.37 3.10
C LEU A 431 9.10 26.72 2.68
N ASN A 432 7.87 26.70 2.17
CA ASN A 432 7.24 27.89 1.65
C ASN A 432 5.80 28.03 2.13
N LYS A 433 5.51 29.08 2.88
CA LYS A 433 4.19 29.36 3.45
C LYS A 433 3.71 28.24 4.37
N VAL A 434 4.46 27.96 5.43
CA VAL A 434 4.15 26.88 6.38
C VAL A 434 3.97 27.45 7.78
N VAL A 435 2.80 27.26 8.39
CA VAL A 435 2.42 28.00 9.62
C VAL A 435 1.94 27.06 10.72
N ARG A 436 2.43 27.26 11.94
CA ARG A 436 1.74 26.75 13.14
C ARG A 436 0.72 27.79 13.58
N LEU A 437 -0.54 27.41 13.68
CA LEU A 437 -1.59 28.22 14.30
C LEU A 437 -1.57 27.95 15.81
N GLY A 438 -1.29 28.99 16.58
CA GLY A 438 -0.93 28.88 17.98
C GLY A 438 -2.07 29.08 18.97
N ASP A 439 -3.13 29.79 18.56
CA ASP A 439 -4.26 30.13 19.42
C ASP A 439 -4.92 28.86 19.99
N ASP A 440 -5.04 28.83 21.33
CA ASP A 440 -5.56 27.69 22.11
C ASP A 440 -4.75 26.38 21.96
N GLN A 441 -3.60 26.40 21.29
CA GLN A 441 -2.77 25.20 21.05
C GLN A 441 -1.49 25.20 21.88
N THR A 442 -1.12 24.02 22.37
CA THR A 442 0.04 23.85 23.26
C THR A 442 1.11 22.94 22.68
N LEU A 443 2.36 23.20 23.04
CA LEU A 443 3.48 22.27 22.84
C LEU A 443 4.07 21.95 24.21
N ALA A 444 3.81 20.74 24.68
CA ALA A 444 4.17 20.28 26.02
C ALA A 444 5.08 19.05 25.95
N PHE A 445 6.35 19.24 26.29
CA PHE A 445 7.34 18.17 26.25
C PHE A 445 7.83 17.85 27.66
N ASN A 446 7.58 16.64 28.15
CA ASN A 446 8.03 16.15 29.44
C ASN A 446 9.12 15.10 29.24
N ILE A 447 10.36 15.55 29.03
CA ILE A 447 11.50 14.70 28.67
C ILE A 447 12.52 14.69 29.82
N GLY A 448 12.84 13.50 30.33
CA GLY A 448 13.93 13.29 31.28
C GLY A 448 15.29 13.84 30.80
N THR A 449 16.26 13.96 31.71
CA THR A 449 17.52 14.66 31.42
C THR A 449 18.58 13.83 30.70
N ASP A 450 18.28 12.58 30.37
CA ASP A 450 19.25 11.58 29.90
C ASP A 450 19.17 11.35 28.38
N TYR A 451 18.95 12.43 27.63
CA TYR A 451 19.04 12.44 26.18
C TYR A 451 20.47 12.68 25.70
N HIS A 452 20.80 12.15 24.53
CA HIS A 452 22.00 12.56 23.80
C HIS A 452 21.77 13.89 23.08
N THR A 453 20.58 14.08 22.53
CA THR A 453 20.18 15.33 21.87
C THR A 453 18.69 15.56 22.09
N LEU A 454 18.35 16.75 22.57
CA LEU A 454 16.99 17.26 22.64
C LEU A 454 16.94 18.54 21.82
N ARG A 455 16.07 18.57 20.81
CA ARG A 455 15.75 19.77 20.05
C ARG A 455 14.26 19.98 20.07
N VAL A 456 13.86 21.14 20.54
CA VAL A 456 12.47 21.55 20.72
C VAL A 456 12.29 22.91 20.07
N SER A 457 11.21 23.08 19.31
CA SER A 457 10.88 24.35 18.69
C SER A 457 9.39 24.42 18.37
N GLN A 458 8.83 25.63 18.30
CA GLN A 458 7.47 25.83 17.82
C GLN A 458 7.32 25.58 16.32
N THR A 459 8.44 25.51 15.58
CA THR A 459 8.44 25.25 14.14
C THR A 459 9.17 23.96 13.80
N LEU A 460 10.49 23.95 13.75
CA LEU A 460 11.30 22.81 13.35
C LEU A 460 12.12 22.29 14.53
N GLY A 461 11.87 21.06 14.98
CA GLY A 461 12.68 20.45 16.04
C GLY A 461 14.14 20.35 15.60
N GLN A 462 14.41 19.63 14.53
CA GLN A 462 15.67 19.67 13.80
C GLN A 462 15.51 20.39 12.48
N ASN A 463 16.39 21.36 12.22
CA ASN A 463 16.61 21.92 10.89
C ASN A 463 18.03 21.60 10.41
N ALA A 464 18.16 20.67 9.47
CA ALA A 464 19.43 20.34 8.80
C ALA A 464 19.54 20.97 7.39
N SER A 465 18.73 22.00 7.12
CA SER A 465 18.73 22.77 5.88
C SER A 465 19.63 24.00 5.96
N SER A 466 20.25 24.37 4.84
CA SER A 466 20.83 25.71 4.65
C SER A 466 19.91 26.67 3.90
N ALA A 467 18.73 26.22 3.47
CA ALA A 467 17.78 27.04 2.73
C ALA A 467 17.07 28.04 3.64
N THR A 468 16.75 29.22 3.12
CA THR A 468 15.87 30.17 3.79
C THR A 468 14.43 29.67 3.71
N HIS A 469 13.78 29.51 4.86
CA HIS A 469 12.38 29.07 4.93
C HIS A 469 11.44 30.27 5.03
N ASN A 470 10.27 30.15 4.39
CA ASN A 470 9.11 30.98 4.70
C ASN A 470 8.16 30.13 5.55
N LEU A 471 8.32 30.22 6.87
CA LEU A 471 7.53 29.52 7.86
C LEU A 471 7.44 30.35 9.16
N GLY A 472 6.52 30.00 10.05
CA GLY A 472 6.45 30.65 11.36
C GLY A 472 5.25 30.22 12.19
N ILE A 473 4.99 30.98 13.23
CA ILE A 473 3.83 30.84 14.12
C ILE A 473 2.91 32.03 13.87
N TYR A 474 1.61 31.77 13.78
CA TYR A 474 0.59 32.81 13.82
C TYR A 474 -0.30 32.58 15.06
N GLY A 475 -0.58 33.64 15.80
CA GLY A 475 -1.30 33.55 17.08
C GLY A 475 -0.39 33.27 18.28
N ASP A 476 -0.93 32.62 19.31
CA ASP A 476 -0.26 32.39 20.58
C ASP A 476 1.04 31.58 20.46
N THR A 477 2.11 32.09 21.08
CA THR A 477 3.35 31.34 21.25
C THR A 477 3.26 30.44 22.47
N ASN A 478 3.45 29.15 22.29
CA ASN A 478 3.43 28.16 23.36
C ASN A 478 4.51 27.09 23.13
N LEU A 479 5.39 26.95 24.11
CA LEU A 479 6.39 25.90 24.17
C LEU A 479 6.82 25.69 25.61
N SER A 480 6.57 24.49 26.14
CA SER A 480 6.99 24.12 27.48
C SER A 480 7.82 22.84 27.47
N LEU A 481 8.87 22.84 28.30
CA LEU A 481 9.71 21.68 28.59
C LEU A 481 9.66 21.41 30.08
N ASN A 482 9.20 20.23 30.48
CA ASN A 482 9.06 19.80 31.87
C ASN A 482 8.26 20.81 32.72
N ASN A 483 7.10 21.24 32.21
CA ASN A 483 6.22 22.26 32.80
C ASN A 483 6.83 23.67 32.95
N VAL A 484 7.97 23.93 32.30
CA VAL A 484 8.59 25.26 32.27
C VAL A 484 8.49 25.85 30.87
N SER A 485 7.99 27.08 30.75
CA SER A 485 7.96 27.77 29.47
C SER A 485 9.38 28.09 29.00
N ILE A 486 9.67 27.73 27.74
CA ILE A 486 10.94 27.98 27.05
C ILE A 486 10.74 28.79 25.77
N VAL A 487 9.58 29.46 25.62
CA VAL A 487 9.26 30.32 24.48
C VAL A 487 10.35 31.37 24.23
N GLY A 488 10.94 31.92 25.30
CA GLY A 488 12.01 32.92 25.20
C GLY A 488 13.33 32.40 24.60
N ASP A 489 13.53 31.08 24.58
CA ASP A 489 14.72 30.43 24.01
C ASP A 489 14.50 29.95 22.56
N ASP A 490 13.24 29.93 22.09
CA ASP A 490 12.87 29.53 20.74
C ASP A 490 13.05 30.68 19.74
N THR A 491 13.56 30.37 18.55
CA THR A 491 13.87 31.38 17.51
C THR A 491 12.89 31.34 16.34
N SER A 492 11.75 30.67 16.52
CA SER A 492 10.73 30.57 15.48
C SER A 492 10.21 31.95 15.07
N PRO A 493 10.12 32.25 13.77
CA PRO A 493 9.53 33.50 13.29
C PRO A 493 8.05 33.61 13.69
N VAL A 494 7.64 34.80 14.11
CA VAL A 494 6.22 35.13 14.33
C VAL A 494 5.68 35.83 13.08
N ILE A 495 4.59 35.30 12.55
CA ILE A 495 3.82 35.86 11.45
C ILE A 495 2.70 36.67 12.09
N ASN A 496 2.65 37.97 11.80
CA ASN A 496 1.68 38.88 12.41
C ASN A 496 0.35 38.94 11.64
N ASP A 497 0.34 38.45 10.40
CA ASP A 497 -0.79 38.57 9.48
C ASP A 497 -0.77 37.42 8.47
N LEU A 498 -1.92 36.79 8.26
CA LEU A 498 -2.12 35.73 7.27
C LEU A 498 -2.80 36.24 5.99
N ASP A 499 -3.20 37.52 5.91
CA ASP A 499 -3.79 38.09 4.70
C ASP A 499 -2.83 37.97 3.51
N GLY A 500 -3.28 37.23 2.48
CA GLY A 500 -2.48 36.93 1.29
C GLY A 500 -1.29 35.99 1.53
N TYR A 501 -1.13 35.46 2.75
CA TYR A 501 -0.08 34.48 3.06
C TYR A 501 -0.33 33.18 2.30
N PHE A 502 -1.53 32.61 2.44
CA PHE A 502 -2.01 31.51 1.62
C PHE A 502 -2.69 32.04 0.35
N THR A 503 -2.59 31.30 -0.76
CA THR A 503 -3.21 31.69 -2.03
C THR A 503 -4.13 30.63 -2.59
N ASN A 504 -4.01 29.39 -2.12
CA ASN A 504 -4.87 28.30 -2.56
C ASN A 504 -6.21 28.28 -1.82
N GLU A 505 -7.31 28.16 -2.57
CA GLU A 505 -8.68 28.17 -2.04
C GLU A 505 -8.96 27.02 -1.06
N PHE A 506 -8.37 25.83 -1.25
CA PHE A 506 -8.54 24.70 -0.33
C PHE A 506 -8.09 25.06 1.09
N ILE A 507 -6.98 25.80 1.21
CA ILE A 507 -6.46 26.28 2.50
C ILE A 507 -7.28 27.45 3.02
N LEU A 508 -7.60 28.43 2.18
CA LEU A 508 -8.36 29.62 2.58
C LEU A 508 -9.74 29.26 3.13
N ASN A 509 -10.39 28.24 2.58
CA ASN A 509 -11.68 27.73 3.06
C ASN A 509 -11.62 27.17 4.49
N GLN A 510 -10.43 26.92 5.05
CA GLN A 510 -10.28 26.46 6.44
C GLN A 510 -10.32 27.60 7.46
N PHE A 511 -10.25 28.86 7.01
CA PHE A 511 -10.28 30.05 7.85
C PHE A 511 -11.60 30.83 7.71
N ALA A 512 -12.55 30.31 6.92
CA ALA A 512 -13.79 30.98 6.52
C ALA A 512 -14.97 30.72 7.46
#